data_AF-A0A936KN05-F1
#
_entry.id   AF-A0A936KN05-F1
#
_cell.length_a   1.000
_cell.length_b   1.000
_cell.length_c   1.000
_cell.angle_alpha   90.00
_cell.angle_beta   90.00
_cell.angle_gamma   90.00
#
_symmetry.space_group_name_H-M   'P 1'
#
loop_
_entity.id
_entity.type
_entity.pdbx_description
1 polymer ?
#
loop_
_entity_poly.entity_id
_entity_poly.type
_entity_poly.pdbx_seq_one_letter_code
_entity_poly.pdbx_strand_id
1 'polypeptide(L)'
;MKNLNSNISIFSVLLSFTFMYSCSPADKNNPGHEYMPDMGHSVAYEANIVDPYSYNHWEEESTKSVYDLSNPRLPVLGTVPRGSVGISNQSTEEGREDMIKMLRGDGNTTVAVPINGSVPYYYKDTEEERTRAMSEIVRNPFLITKDALKKGKDLYTIYCGLCHGEKGDGNGFLYDHPEAKYPAKPANLISDDFIAASEGRYYHAIMYGKNVMGSYADKLSYTERWNVIHYIRSLQANAKSLKYNETENTLNNSGTPALSVAKLKAVNENAPVDHATDH
;
A
#
# COMPACT_ATOMS: atom_id res chain seq x y z
N MET A 1 55.15 34.85 -42.74
CA MET A 1 53.69 34.81 -42.95
C MET A 1 53.10 33.40 -43.05
N LYS A 2 53.74 32.42 -43.73
CA LYS A 2 53.21 31.04 -43.84
C LYS A 2 52.96 30.31 -42.49
N ASN A 3 53.84 30.48 -41.50
CA ASN A 3 53.69 29.82 -40.19
C ASN A 3 52.56 30.40 -39.33
N LEU A 4 52.18 31.67 -39.54
CA LEU A 4 51.11 32.30 -38.77
C LEU A 4 49.73 31.77 -39.23
N ASN A 5 49.54 31.62 -40.53
CA ASN A 5 48.30 31.06 -41.09
C ASN A 5 48.14 29.57 -40.75
N SER A 6 49.23 28.80 -40.68
CA SER A 6 49.22 27.40 -40.24
C SER A 6 48.83 27.26 -38.76
N ASN A 7 49.39 28.11 -37.89
CA ASN A 7 49.06 28.09 -36.46
C ASN A 7 47.63 28.56 -36.18
N ILE A 8 47.13 29.56 -36.94
CA ILE A 8 45.73 29.98 -36.87
C ILE A 8 44.80 28.84 -37.30
N SER A 9 45.14 28.11 -38.37
CA SER A 9 44.34 26.96 -38.82
C SER A 9 44.29 25.83 -37.77
N ILE A 10 45.43 25.52 -37.13
CA ILE A 10 45.49 24.51 -36.06
C ILE A 10 44.65 24.96 -34.85
N PHE A 11 44.73 26.23 -34.47
CA PHE A 11 43.96 26.77 -33.34
C PHE A 11 42.45 26.76 -33.63
N SER A 12 42.04 27.07 -34.86
CA SER A 12 40.64 27.00 -35.29
C SER A 12 40.10 25.57 -35.25
N VAL A 13 40.89 24.58 -35.69
CA VAL A 13 40.49 23.16 -35.63
C VAL A 13 40.37 22.69 -34.18
N LEU A 14 41.30 23.07 -33.31
CA LEU A 14 41.26 22.75 -31.88
C LEU A 14 40.04 23.39 -31.20
N LEU A 15 39.75 24.65 -31.51
CA LEU A 15 38.60 25.39 -30.98
C LEU A 15 37.26 24.78 -31.43
N SER A 16 37.16 24.37 -32.70
CA SER A 16 35.99 23.64 -33.20
C SER A 16 35.83 22.28 -32.53
N PHE A 17 36.92 21.53 -32.30
CA PHE A 17 36.86 20.25 -31.61
C PHE A 17 36.37 20.39 -30.15
N THR A 18 36.83 21.43 -29.43
CA THR A 18 36.34 21.73 -28.09
C THR A 18 34.86 22.11 -28.10
N PHE A 19 34.40 22.85 -29.10
CA PHE A 19 32.99 23.24 -29.21
C PHE A 19 32.07 22.02 -29.45
N MET A 20 32.53 21.03 -30.22
CA MET A 20 31.76 19.79 -30.45
C MET A 20 31.72 18.88 -29.22
N TYR A 21 32.77 18.89 -28.37
CA TYR A 21 32.77 18.15 -27.10
C TYR A 21 31.95 18.83 -26.01
N SER A 22 31.90 20.16 -25.97
CA SER A 22 31.10 20.91 -24.97
C SER A 22 29.58 20.83 -25.18
N CYS A 23 29.12 20.34 -26.33
CA CYS A 23 27.71 20.13 -26.62
C CYS A 23 27.38 18.65 -26.87
N SER A 24 28.01 17.73 -26.13
CA SER A 24 27.60 16.32 -26.23
C SER A 24 26.19 16.15 -25.66
N PRO A 25 25.23 15.62 -26.45
CA PRO A 25 23.90 15.31 -25.93
C PRO A 25 23.99 14.21 -24.87
N ALA A 26 22.95 14.11 -24.03
CA ALA A 26 22.79 12.96 -23.17
C ALA A 26 22.85 11.66 -24.02
N ASP A 27 23.62 10.69 -23.56
CA ASP A 27 23.70 9.37 -24.18
C ASP A 27 23.23 8.29 -23.18
N LYS A 28 23.34 7.02 -23.57
CA LYS A 28 22.87 5.90 -22.74
C LYS A 28 23.60 5.81 -21.37
N ASN A 29 24.83 6.28 -21.30
CA ASN A 29 25.71 6.18 -20.13
C ASN A 29 26.04 7.55 -19.51
N ASN A 30 25.66 8.65 -20.16
CA ASN A 30 25.96 10.01 -19.74
C ASN A 30 24.66 10.84 -19.70
N PRO A 31 24.24 11.34 -18.53
CA PRO A 31 23.04 12.17 -18.40
C PRO A 31 23.14 13.52 -19.14
N GLY A 32 24.32 13.88 -19.65
CA GLY A 32 24.56 15.10 -20.41
C GLY A 32 25.00 16.27 -19.52
N HIS A 33 24.86 17.49 -20.03
CA HIS A 33 25.20 18.70 -19.30
C HIS A 33 23.94 19.37 -18.75
N GLU A 34 24.02 19.84 -17.51
CA GLU A 34 22.95 20.57 -16.85
C GLU A 34 23.24 22.08 -16.87
N TYR A 35 22.25 22.87 -17.28
CA TYR A 35 22.30 24.33 -17.23
C TYR A 35 21.64 24.81 -15.94
N MET A 36 22.38 25.53 -15.09
CA MET A 36 21.96 26.00 -13.76
C MET A 36 21.69 24.87 -12.74
N PRO A 37 22.71 24.05 -12.39
CA PRO A 37 22.54 22.89 -11.49
C PRO A 37 22.10 23.27 -10.07
N ASP A 38 22.38 24.50 -9.61
CA ASP A 38 21.93 25.04 -8.32
C ASP A 38 20.41 25.04 -8.13
N MET A 39 19.63 24.90 -9.20
CA MET A 39 18.18 24.80 -9.15
C MET A 39 17.65 23.38 -9.40
N GLY A 40 18.51 22.45 -9.83
CA GLY A 40 18.14 21.07 -10.17
C GLY A 40 18.34 20.08 -9.04
N HIS A 41 19.24 20.40 -8.11
CA HIS A 41 19.63 19.53 -6.99
C HIS A 41 19.12 20.09 -5.66
N SER A 42 18.63 19.20 -4.81
CA SER A 42 18.15 19.57 -3.48
C SER A 42 19.33 19.83 -2.54
N VAL A 43 19.43 21.03 -1.99
CA VAL A 43 20.34 21.34 -0.86
C VAL A 43 19.85 20.69 0.45
N ALA A 44 18.58 20.27 0.49
CA ALA A 44 18.00 19.53 1.60
C ALA A 44 18.22 18.02 1.44
N TYR A 45 18.11 17.31 2.56
CA TYR A 45 18.19 15.86 2.57
C TYR A 45 16.89 15.21 2.04
N GLU A 46 16.98 14.43 0.96
CA GLU A 46 15.85 13.69 0.35
C GLU A 46 15.89 12.18 0.61
N ALA A 47 14.71 11.60 0.87
CA ALA A 47 14.60 10.17 1.19
C ALA A 47 14.91 9.28 -0.03
N ASN A 48 15.79 8.28 0.17
CA ASN A 48 16.22 7.31 -0.85
C ASN A 48 16.97 7.92 -2.05
N ILE A 49 17.52 9.13 -1.90
CA ILE A 49 18.32 9.78 -2.95
C ILE A 49 19.70 10.07 -2.38
N VAL A 50 20.73 9.66 -3.12
CA VAL A 50 22.11 10.03 -2.85
C VAL A 50 22.51 11.00 -3.94
N ASP A 51 22.52 12.27 -3.59
CA ASP A 51 22.86 13.35 -4.52
C ASP A 51 24.21 13.98 -4.12
N PRO A 52 25.30 13.64 -4.82
CA PRO A 52 26.61 14.23 -4.61
C PRO A 52 26.67 15.62 -5.26
N TYR A 53 25.94 16.58 -4.71
CA TYR A 53 25.91 17.96 -5.17
C TYR A 53 27.02 18.79 -4.52
N SER A 54 27.74 19.62 -5.29
CA SER A 54 28.97 20.29 -4.83
C SER A 54 28.78 21.31 -3.71
N TYR A 55 27.57 21.83 -3.53
CA TYR A 55 27.24 22.75 -2.43
C TYR A 55 26.69 22.03 -1.19
N ASN A 56 26.58 20.69 -1.23
CA ASN A 56 26.23 19.90 -0.06
C ASN A 56 27.48 19.72 0.82
N HIS A 57 27.64 20.58 1.81
CA HIS A 57 28.73 20.50 2.78
C HIS A 57 28.44 19.52 3.94
N TRP A 58 27.42 18.67 3.82
CA TRP A 58 26.94 17.87 4.95
C TRP A 58 28.03 16.99 5.54
N GLU A 59 28.99 16.48 4.75
CA GLU A 59 30.10 15.65 5.25
C GLU A 59 31.20 16.45 5.97
N GLU A 60 31.27 17.77 5.77
CA GLU A 60 32.25 18.63 6.45
C GLU A 60 31.89 18.82 7.93
N GLU A 61 30.60 18.92 8.26
CA GLU A 61 30.13 19.08 9.65
C GLU A 61 29.43 17.85 10.25
N SER A 62 29.06 16.83 9.47
CA SER A 62 28.35 15.65 9.95
C SER A 62 29.28 14.55 10.45
N THR A 63 28.84 13.86 11.51
CA THR A 63 29.47 12.61 12.00
C THR A 63 29.05 11.37 11.19
N LYS A 64 28.14 11.53 10.22
CA LYS A 64 27.56 10.46 9.39
C LYS A 64 27.69 10.82 7.92
N SER A 65 27.93 9.82 7.07
CA SER A 65 28.03 9.99 5.62
C SER A 65 26.71 10.48 5.02
N VAL A 66 26.76 11.12 3.84
CA VAL A 66 25.56 11.48 3.08
C VAL A 66 24.72 10.23 2.80
N TYR A 67 25.34 9.09 2.52
CA TYR A 67 24.63 7.83 2.32
C TYR A 67 23.82 7.38 3.55
N ASP A 68 24.39 7.48 4.75
CA ASP A 68 23.70 7.11 6.00
C ASP A 68 22.60 8.12 6.39
N LEU A 69 22.73 9.36 5.93
CA LEU A 69 21.67 10.35 6.00
C LEU A 69 20.57 9.96 5.00
N SER A 70 20.95 9.57 3.78
CA SER A 70 20.15 9.14 2.63
C SER A 70 19.27 7.92 2.77
N ASN A 71 19.60 7.05 3.70
CA ASN A 71 18.77 5.89 3.97
C ASN A 71 17.71 6.18 5.05
N PRO A 72 16.45 5.74 4.82
CA PRO A 72 15.42 5.86 5.83
C PRO A 72 15.83 5.09 7.10
N ARG A 73 15.72 5.77 8.23
CA ARG A 73 16.07 5.19 9.54
C ARG A 73 14.88 4.44 10.12
N LEU A 74 15.17 3.41 10.92
CA LEU A 74 14.15 2.74 11.70
C LEU A 74 13.62 3.69 12.79
N PRO A 75 12.29 3.75 13.01
CA PRO A 75 11.74 4.45 14.16
C PRO A 75 12.15 3.76 15.46
N VAL A 76 12.14 4.50 16.57
CA VAL A 76 12.39 3.94 17.90
C VAL A 76 11.33 2.88 18.23
N LEU A 77 11.75 1.74 18.78
CA LEU A 77 10.86 0.65 19.14
C LEU A 77 9.76 1.14 20.10
N GLY A 78 8.50 0.80 19.81
CA GLY A 78 7.34 1.22 20.59
C GLY A 78 6.74 2.57 20.18
N THR A 79 7.32 3.26 19.19
CA THR A 79 6.70 4.47 18.63
C THR A 79 5.39 4.11 17.95
N VAL A 80 4.29 4.70 18.41
CA VAL A 80 2.98 4.55 17.77
C VAL A 80 2.71 5.78 16.91
N PRO A 81 2.65 5.64 15.57
CA PRO A 81 2.33 6.76 14.71
C PRO A 81 0.88 7.18 14.91
N ARG A 82 0.60 8.49 14.79
CA ARG A 82 -0.77 9.01 14.85
C ARG A 82 -1.53 8.53 13.62
N GLY A 83 -2.40 7.54 13.78
CA GLY A 83 -3.00 6.80 12.66
C GLY A 83 -4.42 6.33 12.88
N SER A 84 -4.82 5.33 12.09
CA SER A 84 -6.15 4.70 12.13
C SER A 84 -6.42 3.87 13.41
N VAL A 85 -5.62 4.03 14.47
CA VAL A 85 -5.83 3.40 15.79
C VAL A 85 -7.22 3.71 16.34
N GLY A 86 -7.69 4.94 16.12
CA GLY A 86 -9.04 5.33 16.50
C GLY A 86 -10.12 4.59 15.72
N ILE A 87 -9.86 4.14 14.49
CA ILE A 87 -10.79 3.32 13.70
C ILE A 87 -10.75 1.85 14.17
N SER A 88 -9.56 1.32 14.46
CA SER A 88 -9.42 -0.09 14.88
C SER A 88 -10.00 -0.36 16.26
N ASN A 89 -9.95 0.61 17.18
CA ASN A 89 -10.40 0.44 18.56
C ASN A 89 -11.91 0.67 18.77
N GLN A 90 -12.63 1.21 17.78
CA GLN A 90 -14.08 1.37 17.89
C GLN A 90 -14.77 0.03 17.80
N SER A 91 -15.71 -0.24 18.71
CA SER A 91 -16.47 -1.49 18.74
C SER A 91 -17.71 -1.46 17.85
N THR A 92 -18.31 -0.27 17.67
CA THR A 92 -19.53 -0.06 16.89
C THR A 92 -19.21 0.37 15.46
N GLU A 93 -20.09 0.03 14.53
CA GLU A 93 -19.97 0.40 13.11
C GLU A 93 -20.12 1.92 12.94
N GLU A 94 -21.08 2.52 13.65
CA GLU A 94 -21.31 3.96 13.67
C GLU A 94 -20.07 4.70 14.22
N GLY A 95 -19.46 4.18 15.30
CA GLY A 95 -18.25 4.76 15.86
C GLY A 95 -17.06 4.69 14.90
N ARG A 96 -16.94 3.62 14.10
CA ARG A 96 -15.91 3.53 13.05
C ARG A 96 -16.14 4.53 11.92
N GLU A 97 -17.36 4.61 11.42
CA GLU A 97 -17.74 5.54 10.35
C GLU A 97 -17.57 7.00 10.77
N ASP A 98 -17.94 7.34 12.00
CA ASP A 98 -17.77 8.69 12.53
C ASP A 98 -16.28 9.03 12.72
N MET A 99 -15.47 8.08 13.20
CA MET A 99 -14.02 8.25 13.25
C MET A 99 -13.40 8.42 11.85
N ILE A 100 -13.88 7.69 10.84
CA ILE A 100 -13.43 7.83 9.45
C ILE A 100 -13.77 9.23 8.92
N LYS A 101 -15.00 9.72 9.15
CA LYS A 101 -15.43 11.08 8.76
C LYS A 101 -14.61 12.17 9.45
N MET A 102 -14.37 12.00 10.76
CA MET A 102 -13.54 12.93 11.53
C MET A 102 -12.11 13.01 10.99
N LEU A 103 -11.53 11.86 10.62
CA LEU A 103 -10.18 11.79 10.08
C LEU A 103 -10.07 12.37 8.66
N ARG A 104 -11.12 12.20 7.84
CA ARG A 104 -11.21 12.77 6.49
C ARG A 104 -11.48 14.27 6.46
N GLY A 105 -11.90 14.85 7.58
CA GLY A 105 -12.24 16.26 7.65
C GLY A 105 -13.66 16.57 7.13
N ASP A 106 -14.55 15.57 7.09
CA ASP A 106 -15.90 15.69 6.51
C ASP A 106 -16.90 16.47 7.44
N GLY A 107 -16.45 16.95 8.61
CA GLY A 107 -17.27 17.68 9.58
C GLY A 107 -17.00 19.20 9.64
N ASN A 108 -18.00 19.98 10.05
CA ASN A 108 -17.92 21.45 10.14
C ASN A 108 -16.84 22.00 11.10
N THR A 109 -16.27 21.16 11.97
CA THR A 109 -15.23 21.53 12.94
C THR A 109 -13.99 20.63 12.86
N THR A 110 -13.84 19.86 11.79
CA THR A 110 -12.76 18.87 11.68
C THR A 110 -11.63 19.36 10.79
N VAL A 111 -10.39 19.17 11.24
CA VAL A 111 -9.20 19.34 10.40
C VAL A 111 -8.88 17.99 9.78
N ALA A 112 -8.82 17.92 8.45
CA ALA A 112 -8.42 16.70 7.75
C ALA A 112 -7.00 16.32 8.18
N VAL A 113 -6.84 15.11 8.70
CA VAL A 113 -5.52 14.60 9.11
C VAL A 113 -5.17 13.45 8.16
N PRO A 114 -3.98 13.47 7.52
CA PRO A 114 -3.56 12.34 6.71
C PRO A 114 -3.45 11.10 7.60
N ILE A 115 -4.37 10.16 7.40
CA ILE A 115 -4.34 8.88 8.07
C ILE A 115 -3.15 8.10 7.53
N ASN A 116 -2.10 7.93 8.33
CA ASN A 116 -1.19 6.83 8.04
C ASN A 116 -2.00 5.54 8.22
N GLY A 117 -1.89 4.62 7.27
CA GLY A 117 -2.53 3.31 7.33
C GLY A 117 -1.90 2.39 8.39
N SER A 118 -1.27 2.95 9.42
CA SER A 118 -0.67 2.21 10.52
C SER A 118 -1.70 2.00 11.62
N VAL A 119 -2.01 0.73 11.83
CA VAL A 119 -2.82 0.24 12.94
C VAL A 119 -1.95 -0.73 13.71
N PRO A 120 -1.84 -0.59 15.05
CA PRO A 120 -1.14 -1.56 15.88
C PRO A 120 -1.69 -2.96 15.65
N TYR A 121 -0.80 -3.89 15.35
CA TYR A 121 -1.10 -5.30 15.24
C TYR A 121 -0.50 -6.00 16.46
N TYR A 122 -1.35 -6.42 17.39
CA TYR A 122 -0.94 -6.89 18.72
C TYR A 122 -0.65 -8.40 18.79
N TYR A 123 -0.65 -9.10 17.65
CA TYR A 123 -0.36 -10.52 17.57
C TYR A 123 1.10 -10.70 17.15
N LYS A 124 1.79 -11.70 17.71
CA LYS A 124 3.16 -12.04 17.30
C LYS A 124 3.16 -13.06 16.16
N ASP A 125 4.30 -13.20 15.49
CA ASP A 125 4.53 -14.26 14.49
C ASP A 125 4.80 -15.61 15.18
N THR A 126 3.75 -16.18 15.76
CA THR A 126 3.75 -17.50 16.42
C THR A 126 2.45 -18.21 16.11
N GLU A 127 2.43 -19.53 16.16
CA GLU A 127 1.24 -20.31 15.79
C GLU A 127 0.08 -20.12 16.78
N GLU A 128 0.40 -19.89 18.06
CA GLU A 128 -0.55 -19.57 19.12
C GLU A 128 -1.24 -18.23 18.85
N GLU A 129 -0.46 -17.19 18.58
CA GLU A 129 -0.99 -15.85 18.29
C GLU A 129 -1.70 -15.79 16.93
N ARG A 130 -1.29 -16.60 15.96
CA ARG A 130 -2.03 -16.78 14.69
C ARG A 130 -3.42 -17.36 14.94
N THR A 131 -3.50 -18.39 15.78
CA THR A 131 -4.77 -19.03 16.15
C THR A 131 -5.66 -18.05 16.92
N ARG A 132 -5.06 -17.27 17.83
CA ARG A 132 -5.74 -16.19 18.54
C ARG A 132 -6.26 -15.12 17.57
N ALA A 133 -5.45 -14.64 16.63
CA ALA A 133 -5.86 -13.69 15.60
C ALA A 133 -7.03 -14.22 14.78
N MET A 134 -7.04 -15.52 14.44
CA MET A 134 -8.18 -16.14 13.78
C MET A 134 -9.44 -16.14 14.64
N SER A 135 -9.34 -16.37 15.94
CA SER A 135 -10.50 -16.36 16.84
C SER A 135 -11.05 -14.97 17.13
N GLU A 136 -10.19 -13.95 17.22
CA GLU A 136 -10.58 -12.59 17.60
C GLU A 136 -10.97 -11.74 16.38
N ILE A 137 -10.28 -11.90 15.25
CA ILE A 137 -10.54 -11.15 14.01
C ILE A 137 -11.51 -11.95 13.13
N VAL A 138 -12.79 -11.82 13.44
CA VAL A 138 -13.86 -12.59 12.77
C VAL A 138 -14.52 -11.86 11.61
N ARG A 139 -14.44 -10.52 11.57
CA ARG A 139 -15.12 -9.68 10.57
C ARG A 139 -14.17 -8.69 9.93
N ASN A 140 -14.50 -8.28 8.71
CA ASN A 140 -13.87 -7.14 8.08
C ASN A 140 -14.48 -5.86 8.68
N PRO A 141 -13.67 -4.92 9.20
CA PRO A 141 -14.15 -3.68 9.78
C PRO A 141 -14.62 -2.65 8.73
N PHE A 142 -14.47 -2.94 7.43
CA PHE A 142 -14.93 -2.09 6.34
C PHE A 142 -16.15 -2.70 5.64
N LEU A 143 -17.01 -1.81 5.13
CA LEU A 143 -18.18 -2.19 4.35
C LEU A 143 -17.80 -2.68 2.95
N ILE A 144 -18.54 -3.68 2.46
CA ILE A 144 -18.43 -4.12 1.08
C ILE A 144 -19.00 -3.03 0.18
N THR A 145 -18.11 -2.39 -0.59
CA THR A 145 -18.45 -1.37 -1.59
C THR A 145 -17.87 -1.76 -2.94
N LYS A 146 -18.44 -1.22 -4.03
CA LYS A 146 -17.89 -1.39 -5.39
C LYS A 146 -16.44 -0.89 -5.47
N ASP A 147 -16.14 0.23 -4.82
CA ASP A 147 -14.80 0.82 -4.81
C ASP A 147 -13.80 -0.06 -4.04
N ALA A 148 -14.18 -0.56 -2.86
CA ALA A 148 -13.36 -1.49 -2.09
C ALA A 148 -13.05 -2.79 -2.87
N LEU A 149 -14.07 -3.37 -3.54
CA LEU A 149 -13.89 -4.56 -4.37
C LEU A 149 -13.01 -4.29 -5.59
N LYS A 150 -13.17 -3.13 -6.25
CA LYS A 150 -12.34 -2.74 -7.38
C LYS A 150 -10.88 -2.56 -6.95
N LYS A 151 -10.63 -1.77 -5.90
CA LYS A 151 -9.27 -1.58 -5.34
C LYS A 151 -8.67 -2.89 -4.87
N GLY A 152 -9.46 -3.72 -4.20
CA GLY A 152 -9.07 -5.06 -3.78
C GLY A 152 -8.65 -5.96 -4.93
N LYS A 153 -9.39 -5.93 -6.05
CA LYS A 153 -9.02 -6.66 -7.28
C LYS A 153 -7.69 -6.18 -7.85
N ASP A 154 -7.53 -4.86 -7.98
CA ASP A 154 -6.32 -4.27 -8.56
C ASP A 154 -5.09 -4.65 -7.72
N LEU A 155 -5.18 -4.50 -6.39
CA LEU A 155 -4.12 -4.87 -5.45
C LEU A 155 -3.84 -6.37 -5.41
N TYR A 156 -4.90 -7.20 -5.42
CA TYR A 156 -4.74 -8.65 -5.49
C TYR A 156 -4.00 -9.05 -6.75
N THR A 157 -4.36 -8.48 -7.90
CA THR A 157 -3.70 -8.79 -9.18
C THR A 157 -2.21 -8.46 -9.13
N ILE A 158 -1.84 -7.32 -8.53
CA ILE A 158 -0.45 -6.87 -8.40
C ILE A 158 0.35 -7.75 -7.42
N TYR A 159 -0.19 -8.02 -6.23
CA TYR A 159 0.59 -8.57 -5.12
C TYR A 159 0.34 -10.06 -4.84
N CYS A 160 -0.85 -10.57 -5.16
CA CYS A 160 -1.28 -11.91 -4.74
C CYS A 160 -1.49 -12.87 -5.93
N GLY A 161 -2.05 -12.38 -7.03
CA GLY A 161 -2.46 -13.18 -8.19
C GLY A 161 -1.31 -13.83 -8.94
N LEU A 162 -0.10 -13.25 -8.88
CA LEU A 162 1.11 -13.84 -9.46
C LEU A 162 1.45 -15.21 -8.86
N CYS A 163 1.12 -15.43 -7.57
CA CYS A 163 1.33 -16.71 -6.90
C CYS A 163 0.01 -17.50 -6.73
N HIS A 164 -1.06 -16.86 -6.27
CA HIS A 164 -2.33 -17.52 -5.96
C HIS A 164 -3.25 -17.72 -7.18
N GLY A 165 -2.89 -17.17 -8.34
CA GLY A 165 -3.69 -17.20 -9.57
C GLY A 165 -4.83 -16.19 -9.55
N GLU A 166 -5.34 -15.82 -10.72
CA GLU A 166 -6.47 -14.88 -10.86
C GLU A 166 -7.75 -15.42 -10.19
N LYS A 167 -7.90 -16.75 -10.17
CA LYS A 167 -9.04 -17.45 -9.56
C LYS A 167 -8.84 -17.77 -8.07
N GLY A 168 -7.64 -17.57 -7.53
CA GLY A 168 -7.31 -17.94 -6.15
C GLY A 168 -7.15 -19.45 -5.91
N ASP A 169 -6.91 -20.23 -6.95
CA ASP A 169 -6.76 -21.70 -6.91
C ASP A 169 -5.34 -22.18 -6.56
N GLY A 170 -4.40 -21.24 -6.37
CA GLY A 170 -3.00 -21.51 -6.09
C GLY A 170 -2.17 -21.83 -7.34
N ASN A 171 -2.73 -21.66 -8.54
CA ASN A 171 -2.04 -21.89 -9.82
C ASN A 171 -1.63 -20.55 -10.46
N GLY A 172 -0.92 -19.70 -9.72
CA GLY A 172 -0.37 -18.46 -10.26
C GLY A 172 0.86 -18.71 -11.13
N PHE A 173 1.20 -17.73 -11.96
CA PHE A 173 2.33 -17.78 -12.90
C PHE A 173 3.67 -18.17 -12.25
N LEU A 174 3.92 -17.77 -11.01
CA LEU A 174 5.18 -18.12 -10.34
C LEU A 174 5.28 -19.60 -9.91
N TYR A 175 4.16 -20.33 -9.89
CA TYR A 175 4.12 -21.76 -9.57
C TYR A 175 3.75 -22.63 -10.77
N ASP A 176 2.70 -22.28 -11.51
CA ASP A 176 2.17 -23.05 -12.64
C ASP A 176 2.66 -22.50 -13.98
N HIS A 177 3.99 -22.48 -14.16
CA HIS A 177 4.65 -22.10 -15.40
C HIS A 177 5.83 -23.05 -15.69
N PRO A 178 6.13 -23.38 -16.96
CA PRO A 178 7.22 -24.30 -17.29
C PRO A 178 8.60 -23.92 -16.72
N GLU A 179 8.83 -22.62 -16.51
CA GLU A 179 10.07 -22.09 -15.93
C GLU A 179 9.93 -21.69 -14.44
N ALA A 180 8.80 -22.04 -13.80
CA ALA A 180 8.57 -21.75 -12.40
C ALA A 180 9.61 -22.43 -11.52
N LYS A 181 10.16 -21.66 -10.58
CA LYS A 181 11.14 -22.14 -9.58
C LYS A 181 10.58 -22.11 -8.15
N TYR A 182 9.31 -21.72 -8.00
CA TYR A 182 8.73 -21.56 -6.68
C TYR A 182 8.51 -22.93 -6.02
N PRO A 183 9.06 -23.16 -4.82
CA PRO A 183 9.27 -24.52 -4.30
C PRO A 183 8.01 -25.21 -3.76
N ALA A 184 6.95 -24.45 -3.49
CA ALA A 184 5.73 -24.97 -2.89
C ALA A 184 4.49 -24.34 -3.50
N LYS A 185 3.46 -25.14 -3.73
CA LYS A 185 2.18 -24.65 -4.22
C LYS A 185 1.57 -23.65 -3.23
N PRO A 186 1.24 -22.42 -3.66
CA PRO A 186 0.50 -21.48 -2.84
C PRO A 186 -0.85 -22.05 -2.41
N ALA A 187 -1.34 -21.63 -1.25
CA ALA A 187 -2.62 -22.12 -0.74
C ALA A 187 -3.76 -21.84 -1.73
N ASN A 188 -4.65 -22.83 -1.89
CA ASN A 188 -5.89 -22.68 -2.63
C ASN A 188 -6.91 -21.92 -1.77
N LEU A 189 -7.11 -20.64 -2.09
CA LEU A 189 -7.97 -19.73 -1.36
C LEU A 189 -9.46 -20.03 -1.55
N ILE A 190 -9.83 -20.80 -2.58
CA ILE A 190 -11.23 -21.22 -2.84
C ILE A 190 -11.54 -22.63 -2.31
N SER A 191 -10.63 -23.23 -1.52
CA SER A 191 -10.89 -24.49 -0.82
C SER A 191 -11.83 -24.29 0.37
N ASP A 192 -12.56 -25.34 0.76
CA ASP A 192 -13.55 -25.26 1.85
C ASP A 192 -12.93 -24.85 3.20
N ASP A 193 -11.69 -25.30 3.48
CA ASP A 193 -10.94 -24.91 4.67
C ASP A 193 -10.68 -23.39 4.71
N PHE A 194 -10.31 -22.79 3.57
CA PHE A 194 -10.09 -21.35 3.50
C PHE A 194 -11.42 -20.60 3.52
N ILE A 195 -12.44 -21.05 2.80
CA ILE A 195 -13.78 -20.43 2.82
C ILE A 195 -14.32 -20.36 4.25
N ALA A 196 -14.21 -21.45 5.02
CA ALA A 196 -14.67 -21.52 6.41
C ALA A 196 -13.80 -20.73 7.41
N ALA A 197 -12.57 -20.35 7.03
CA ALA A 197 -11.69 -19.61 7.91
C ALA A 197 -12.18 -18.18 8.19
N SER A 198 -11.83 -17.65 9.36
CA SER A 198 -12.08 -16.26 9.72
C SER A 198 -11.19 -15.29 8.95
N GLU A 199 -11.55 -14.00 8.96
CA GLU A 199 -10.76 -12.96 8.30
C GLU A 199 -9.36 -12.82 8.89
N GLY A 200 -9.20 -13.12 10.18
CA GLY A 200 -7.91 -13.14 10.87
C GLY A 200 -6.88 -14.06 10.23
N ARG A 201 -7.30 -15.17 9.60
CA ARG A 201 -6.36 -16.08 8.89
C ARG A 201 -5.67 -15.36 7.74
N TYR A 202 -6.42 -14.59 6.96
CA TYR A 202 -5.91 -13.84 5.82
C TYR A 202 -5.11 -12.63 6.29
N TYR A 203 -5.67 -11.89 7.24
CA TYR A 203 -5.01 -10.69 7.75
C TYR A 203 -3.65 -11.02 8.38
N HIS A 204 -3.56 -12.07 9.19
CA HIS A 204 -2.30 -12.51 9.79
C HIS A 204 -1.28 -12.96 8.74
N ALA A 205 -1.72 -13.70 7.71
CA ALA A 205 -0.84 -14.10 6.61
C ALA A 205 -0.33 -12.90 5.80
N ILE A 206 -1.11 -11.82 5.65
CA ILE A 206 -0.64 -10.58 5.02
C ILE A 206 0.38 -9.86 5.92
N MET A 207 0.18 -9.90 7.25
CA MET A 207 1.05 -9.23 8.22
C MET A 207 2.41 -9.89 8.36
N TYR A 208 2.47 -11.23 8.47
CA TYR A 208 3.72 -11.94 8.74
C TYR A 208 4.15 -12.91 7.64
N GLY A 209 3.26 -13.24 6.71
CA GLY A 209 3.48 -14.33 5.77
C GLY A 209 3.05 -15.68 6.34
N LYS A 210 3.27 -16.74 5.56
CA LYS A 210 3.09 -18.13 6.00
C LYS A 210 3.92 -19.06 5.13
N ASN A 211 4.69 -19.95 5.77
CA ASN A 211 5.60 -20.88 5.09
C ASN A 211 6.60 -20.13 4.20
N VAL A 212 6.44 -20.22 2.88
CA VAL A 212 7.29 -19.57 1.87
C VAL A 212 6.75 -18.21 1.41
N MET A 213 5.54 -17.84 1.83
CA MET A 213 4.97 -16.51 1.56
C MET A 213 5.55 -15.51 2.56
N GLY A 214 6.18 -14.44 2.07
CA GLY A 214 6.67 -13.33 2.89
C GLY A 214 5.56 -12.37 3.34
N SER A 215 5.94 -11.42 4.19
CA SER A 215 5.06 -10.34 4.64
C SER A 215 4.74 -9.34 3.53
N TYR A 216 3.53 -8.78 3.56
CA TYR A 216 3.07 -7.67 2.71
C TYR A 216 2.66 -6.45 3.54
N ALA A 217 3.02 -6.41 4.83
CA ALA A 217 2.67 -5.32 5.73
C ALA A 217 3.25 -3.97 5.29
N ASP A 218 4.41 -3.97 4.64
CA ASP A 218 5.10 -2.78 4.11
C ASP A 218 4.57 -2.33 2.75
N LYS A 219 3.89 -3.21 1.99
CA LYS A 219 3.36 -2.92 0.64
C LYS A 219 1.90 -2.47 0.64
N LEU A 220 1.13 -2.89 1.64
CA LEU A 220 -0.30 -2.62 1.73
C LEU A 220 -0.62 -1.81 2.99
N SER A 221 -1.33 -0.71 2.85
CA SER A 221 -1.90 0.03 3.98
C SER A 221 -3.03 -0.76 4.67
N TYR A 222 -3.39 -0.37 5.90
CA TYR A 222 -4.46 -1.03 6.66
C TYR A 222 -5.74 -1.28 5.85
N THR A 223 -6.28 -0.24 5.22
CA THR A 223 -7.52 -0.34 4.41
C THR A 223 -7.32 -1.22 3.18
N GLU A 224 -6.16 -1.14 2.53
CA GLU A 224 -5.86 -1.93 1.34
C GLU A 224 -5.79 -3.43 1.63
N ARG A 225 -5.23 -3.82 2.78
CA ARG A 225 -5.24 -5.22 3.23
C ARG A 225 -6.66 -5.77 3.34
N TRP A 226 -7.57 -4.97 3.90
CA TRP A 226 -8.98 -5.35 4.02
C TRP A 226 -9.74 -5.35 2.69
N ASN A 227 -9.41 -4.45 1.77
CA ASN A 227 -9.95 -4.46 0.41
C ASN A 227 -9.53 -5.73 -0.35
N VAL A 228 -8.27 -6.15 -0.22
CA VAL A 228 -7.78 -7.42 -0.78
C VAL A 228 -8.56 -8.59 -0.18
N ILE A 229 -8.82 -8.60 1.12
CA ILE A 229 -9.62 -9.64 1.78
C ILE A 229 -11.05 -9.66 1.24
N HIS A 230 -11.72 -8.51 1.06
CA HIS A 230 -13.03 -8.45 0.38
C HIS A 230 -12.98 -9.08 -1.01
N TYR A 231 -11.92 -8.82 -1.78
CA TYR A 231 -11.78 -9.41 -3.10
C TYR A 231 -11.56 -10.93 -3.04
N ILE A 232 -10.75 -11.44 -2.10
CA ILE A 232 -10.59 -12.89 -1.86
C ILE A 232 -11.96 -13.52 -1.55
N ARG A 233 -12.77 -12.90 -0.70
CA ARG A 233 -14.13 -13.36 -0.42
C ARG A 233 -15.03 -13.33 -1.65
N SER A 234 -14.89 -12.33 -2.53
CA SER A 234 -15.63 -12.31 -3.79
C SER A 234 -15.25 -13.46 -4.72
N LEU A 235 -13.96 -13.86 -4.76
CA LEU A 235 -13.51 -15.04 -5.51
C LEU A 235 -14.09 -16.33 -4.95
N GLN A 236 -14.11 -16.48 -3.62
CA GLN A 236 -14.73 -17.61 -2.93
C GLN A 236 -16.24 -17.71 -3.21
N ALA A 237 -16.95 -16.58 -3.16
CA ALA A 237 -18.36 -16.52 -3.49
C ALA A 237 -18.61 -16.95 -4.93
N ASN A 238 -17.82 -16.45 -5.89
CA ASN A 238 -17.93 -16.84 -7.30
C ASN A 238 -17.68 -18.34 -7.49
N ALA A 239 -16.69 -18.93 -6.79
CA ALA A 239 -16.42 -20.37 -6.86
C ALA A 239 -17.57 -21.23 -6.32
N LYS A 240 -18.33 -20.73 -5.33
CA LYS A 240 -19.51 -21.40 -4.76
C LYS A 240 -20.83 -20.99 -5.42
N SER A 241 -20.80 -20.16 -6.46
CA SER A 241 -22.00 -19.54 -7.06
C SER A 241 -22.86 -18.75 -6.06
N LEU A 242 -22.21 -18.18 -5.04
CA LEU A 242 -22.79 -17.28 -4.03
C LEU A 242 -22.56 -15.81 -4.42
N LYS A 243 -23.07 -14.89 -3.62
CA LYS A 243 -23.05 -13.46 -3.88
C LYS A 243 -22.23 -12.74 -2.81
N TYR A 244 -21.35 -11.85 -3.25
CA TYR A 244 -20.54 -11.00 -2.38
C TYR A 244 -20.31 -9.66 -3.07
N ASN A 245 -21.17 -8.70 -2.77
CA ASN A 245 -21.18 -7.37 -3.38
C ASN A 245 -21.77 -6.33 -2.42
N GLU A 246 -21.92 -5.09 -2.88
CA GLU A 246 -22.42 -3.98 -2.07
C GLU A 246 -23.90 -4.10 -1.66
N THR A 247 -24.68 -4.95 -2.33
CA THR A 247 -26.10 -5.17 -2.02
C THR A 247 -26.31 -6.35 -1.06
N GLU A 248 -25.57 -7.43 -1.23
CA GLU A 248 -25.78 -8.69 -0.51
C GLU A 248 -24.47 -9.47 -0.31
N ASN A 249 -24.40 -10.18 0.81
CA ASN A 249 -23.36 -11.16 1.10
C ASN A 249 -24.05 -12.47 1.51
N THR A 250 -23.97 -13.49 0.66
CA THR A 250 -24.51 -14.83 0.92
C THR A 250 -23.41 -15.88 1.15
N LEU A 251 -22.14 -15.46 1.17
CA LEU A 251 -21.01 -16.34 1.44
C LEU A 251 -20.87 -16.67 2.92
N ASN A 252 -20.90 -15.64 3.77
CA ASN A 252 -20.63 -15.74 5.20
C ASN A 252 -21.15 -14.50 5.95
N ASN A 253 -20.94 -14.46 7.27
CA ASN A 253 -21.34 -13.35 8.13
C ASN A 253 -20.17 -12.40 8.48
N SER A 254 -19.08 -12.40 7.71
CA SER A 254 -17.86 -11.65 8.03
C SER A 254 -17.75 -10.28 7.36
N GLY A 255 -18.50 -10.05 6.28
CA GLY A 255 -18.53 -8.77 5.57
C GLY A 255 -19.94 -8.18 5.49
N THR A 256 -20.04 -6.87 5.73
CA THR A 256 -21.32 -6.14 5.74
C THR A 256 -21.52 -5.38 4.42
N PRO A 257 -22.58 -5.65 3.63
CA PRO A 257 -22.87 -4.91 2.39
C PRO A 257 -23.24 -3.45 2.65
N ALA A 258 -22.58 -2.50 2.00
CA ALA A 258 -22.82 -1.07 2.25
C ALA A 258 -24.27 -0.61 2.00
N LEU A 259 -24.94 -1.15 0.96
CA LEU A 259 -26.32 -0.76 0.64
C LEU A 259 -27.34 -1.36 1.61
N SER A 260 -27.01 -2.46 2.30
CA SER A 260 -27.84 -2.99 3.37
C SER A 260 -27.87 -2.04 4.58
N VAL A 261 -26.73 -1.44 4.93
CA VAL A 261 -26.61 -0.46 6.02
C VAL A 261 -27.32 0.84 5.66
N ALA A 262 -27.15 1.34 4.43
CA ALA A 262 -27.84 2.54 3.97
C ALA A 262 -29.36 2.38 4.02
N LYS A 263 -29.88 1.20 3.64
CA LYS A 263 -31.31 0.87 3.72
C LYS A 263 -31.81 0.85 5.17
N LEU A 264 -31.05 0.27 6.10
CA LEU A 264 -31.41 0.25 7.53
C LEU A 264 -31.43 1.66 8.14
N LYS A 265 -30.46 2.51 7.81
CA LYS A 265 -30.44 3.91 8.25
C LYS A 265 -31.64 4.69 7.73
N ALA A 266 -31.94 4.57 6.43
CA ALA A 266 -33.11 5.22 5.82
C ALA A 266 -34.45 4.74 6.42
N VAL A 267 -34.56 3.49 6.87
CA VAL A 267 -35.76 2.98 7.56
C VAL A 267 -35.87 3.56 8.97
N ASN A 268 -34.77 3.63 9.72
CA ASN A 268 -34.77 4.17 11.08
C ASN A 268 -35.00 5.68 11.14
N GLU A 269 -34.51 6.44 10.16
CA GLU A 269 -34.76 7.89 10.04
C GLU A 269 -36.21 8.21 9.65
N ASN A 270 -36.91 7.27 9.01
CA ASN A 270 -38.33 7.39 8.64
C ASN A 270 -39.27 6.66 9.60
N ALA A 271 -38.77 6.11 10.71
CA ALA A 271 -39.62 5.51 11.73
C ALA A 271 -40.41 6.64 12.42
N PRO A 272 -41.75 6.53 12.54
CA PRO A 272 -42.53 7.52 13.26
C PRO A 272 -41.99 7.62 14.69
N VAL A 273 -41.56 8.82 15.08
CA VAL A 273 -41.19 9.12 16.46
C VAL A 273 -42.47 8.93 17.28
N ASP A 274 -42.55 7.80 18.00
CA ASP A 274 -43.59 7.60 19.00
C ASP A 274 -43.36 8.66 20.08
N HIS A 275 -44.11 9.76 19.99
CA HIS A 275 -44.34 10.65 21.11
C HIS A 275 -45.25 9.90 22.10
N ALA A 276 -44.68 8.91 22.77
CA ALA A 276 -45.30 8.28 23.91
C ALA A 276 -45.49 9.39 24.95
N THR A 277 -46.76 9.69 25.19
CA THR A 277 -47.29 10.70 26.08
C THR A 277 -46.78 10.48 27.51
N ASP A 278 -45.98 11.42 28.01
CA ASP A 278 -45.83 11.63 29.45
C ASP A 278 -47.16 12.18 29.99
N HIS A 279 -47.91 11.31 30.68
CA HIS A 279 -49.04 11.66 31.53
C HIS A 279 -48.68 11.40 32.99
#